data_AF-A0A7S1U6J4-F1
#
_entry.id   AF-A0A7S1U6J4-F1
#
_cell.length_a   1.000
_cell.length_b   1.000
_cell.length_c   1.000
_cell.angle_alpha   90.00
_cell.angle_beta   90.00
_cell.angle_gamma   90.00
#
_symmetry.space_group_name_H-M   'P 1'
#
loop_
_entity.id
_entity.type
_entity.pdbx_description
1 polymer ?
#
loop_
_entity_poly.entity_id
_entity_poly.type
_entity_poly.pdbx_seq_one_letter_code
_entity_poly.pdbx_strand_id
1 'polypeptide(L)'
;FFHNVPNVPSAGLKLNACVLAQIFNRDITTWDDAAIIELNPTLSVPAGQSILVYHRVFGSSTTAGITTYLNAACPNEWPEDQVGSTVDWAEGTFEAQGSGGMSAAISGEEYTIGYIDSGHGHDDGLSEISLANSDGTFQTS
;
A
#
# COMPACT_ATOMS: atom_id res chain seq x y z
N PHE A 1 -5.93 0.66 -1.46
CA PHE A 1 -4.71 1.24 -0.82
C PHE A 1 -4.48 2.60 -1.43
N PHE A 2 -3.93 3.53 -0.68
CA PHE A 2 -3.76 4.91 -1.12
C PHE A 2 -2.31 5.34 -0.98
N HIS A 3 -1.87 6.24 -1.85
CA HIS A 3 -0.47 6.66 -1.92
C HIS A 3 -0.36 8.16 -2.18
N ASN A 4 0.85 8.68 -1.99
CA ASN A 4 1.22 10.06 -2.34
C ASN A 4 2.52 10.03 -3.13
N VAL A 5 2.50 9.35 -4.27
CA VAL A 5 3.66 9.28 -5.17
C VAL A 5 3.46 10.38 -6.21
N PRO A 6 4.35 11.38 -6.30
CA PRO A 6 4.23 12.44 -7.29
C PRO A 6 4.33 11.91 -8.72
N ASN A 7 3.75 12.65 -9.66
CA ASN A 7 3.89 12.41 -11.10
C ASN A 7 3.46 11.00 -11.57
N VAL A 8 2.54 10.36 -10.85
CA VAL A 8 1.96 9.09 -11.28
C VAL A 8 1.14 9.30 -12.58
N PRO A 9 1.32 8.44 -13.60
CA PRO A 9 0.57 8.53 -14.85
C PRO A 9 -0.95 8.44 -14.65
N SER A 10 -1.73 8.88 -15.64
CA SER A 10 -3.20 8.83 -15.59
C SER A 10 -3.78 7.41 -15.46
N ALA A 11 -3.00 6.37 -15.76
CA ALA A 11 -3.38 4.98 -15.55
C ALA A 11 -3.30 4.52 -14.07
N GLY A 12 -2.86 5.42 -13.18
CA GLY A 12 -2.66 5.14 -11.76
C GLY A 12 -1.36 4.38 -11.49
N LEU A 13 -1.04 4.26 -10.20
CA LEU A 13 0.08 3.45 -9.71
C LEU A 13 -0.37 2.00 -9.62
N LYS A 14 0.18 1.13 -10.46
CA LYS A 14 -0.20 -0.28 -10.55
C LYS A 14 0.59 -1.11 -9.57
N LEU A 15 -0.09 -1.86 -8.71
CA LEU A 15 0.53 -2.85 -7.83
C LEU A 15 -0.28 -4.13 -7.82
N ASN A 16 0.37 -5.24 -7.49
CA ASN A 16 -0.29 -6.52 -7.22
C ASN A 16 -0.14 -6.88 -5.74
N ALA A 17 -0.85 -7.92 -5.29
CA ALA A 17 -0.85 -8.33 -3.89
C ALA A 17 0.55 -8.69 -3.36
N CYS A 18 1.39 -9.36 -4.16
CA CYS A 18 2.72 -9.77 -3.73
C CYS A 18 3.68 -8.58 -3.58
N VAL A 19 3.65 -7.63 -4.51
CA VAL A 19 4.44 -6.40 -4.40
C VAL A 19 3.97 -5.58 -3.20
N LEU A 20 2.66 -5.51 -2.94
CA LEU A 20 2.15 -4.88 -1.73
C LEU A 20 2.63 -5.59 -0.46
N ALA A 21 2.53 -6.92 -0.39
CA ALA A 21 3.02 -7.69 0.75
C ALA A 21 4.50 -7.40 1.03
N GLN A 22 5.35 -7.45 -0.01
CA GLN A 22 6.77 -7.13 0.11
C GLN A 22 7.04 -5.68 0.52
N ILE A 23 6.24 -4.71 0.06
CA ILE A 23 6.33 -3.31 0.52
C ILE A 23 6.02 -3.21 2.02
N PHE A 24 4.93 -3.84 2.47
CA PHE A 24 4.49 -3.78 3.87
C PHE A 24 5.38 -4.60 4.81
N ASN A 25 6.01 -5.67 4.32
CA ASN A 25 7.05 -6.43 5.02
C ASN A 25 8.45 -5.83 4.88
N ARG A 26 8.58 -4.72 4.16
CA ARG A 26 9.83 -3.96 3.97
C ARG A 26 10.92 -4.72 3.22
N ASP A 27 10.56 -5.77 2.47
CA ASP A 27 11.44 -6.40 1.48
C ASP A 27 11.65 -5.50 0.25
N ILE A 28 10.62 -4.71 -0.10
CA ILE A 28 10.72 -3.62 -1.07
C ILE A 28 10.69 -2.29 -0.31
N THR A 29 11.81 -1.56 -0.33
CA THR A 29 11.96 -0.32 0.44
C THR A 29 12.00 0.95 -0.40
N THR A 30 12.14 0.85 -1.73
CA THR A 30 12.23 2.01 -2.64
C THR A 30 11.28 1.90 -3.82
N TRP A 31 10.78 3.04 -4.31
CA TRP A 31 9.81 3.11 -5.41
C TRP A 31 10.39 2.74 -6.78
N ASP A 32 11.72 2.74 -6.91
CA ASP A 32 12.44 2.32 -8.12
C ASP A 32 12.82 0.83 -8.12
N ASP A 33 12.27 0.05 -7.19
CA ASP A 33 12.44 -1.40 -7.17
C ASP A 33 11.96 -2.05 -8.48
N ALA A 34 12.70 -3.07 -8.93
CA ALA A 34 12.46 -3.75 -10.20
C ALA A 34 11.02 -4.29 -10.32
N ALA A 35 10.44 -4.83 -9.24
CA ALA A 35 9.08 -5.36 -9.24
C ALA A 35 8.03 -4.25 -9.40
N ILE A 36 8.28 -3.05 -8.87
CA ILE A 36 7.39 -1.88 -9.05
C ILE A 36 7.52 -1.33 -10.47
N ILE A 37 8.75 -1.21 -10.98
CA ILE A 37 9.03 -0.69 -12.33
C ILE A 37 8.50 -1.62 -13.42
N GLU A 38 8.54 -2.94 -13.23
CA GLU A 38 7.96 -3.90 -14.16
C GLU A 38 6.45 -3.66 -14.36
N LEU A 39 5.73 -3.33 -13.29
CA LEU A 39 4.31 -3.00 -13.34
C LEU A 39 4.04 -1.57 -13.84
N ASN A 40 5.02 -0.68 -13.69
CA ASN A 40 4.92 0.74 -13.99
C ASN A 40 6.12 1.25 -14.79
N PRO A 41 6.30 0.81 -16.06
CA PRO A 41 7.50 1.14 -16.85
C PRO A 41 7.65 2.65 -17.16
N THR A 42 6.60 3.44 -16.94
CA THR A 42 6.60 4.89 -17.11
C THR A 42 6.59 5.65 -15.78
N LEU A 43 6.72 4.97 -14.63
CA LEU A 43 6.86 5.63 -13.33
C LEU A 43 8.21 6.35 -13.26
N SER A 44 8.17 7.62 -12.90
CA SER A 44 9.37 8.46 -12.78
C SER A 44 9.52 8.93 -11.33
N VAL A 45 10.46 8.35 -10.62
CA VAL A 45 10.83 8.71 -9.24
C VAL A 45 12.35 8.90 -9.14
N PRO A 46 12.86 9.67 -8.16
CA PRO A 46 14.29 9.72 -7.88
C PRO A 46 14.85 8.32 -7.59
N ALA A 47 16.08 8.05 -8.00
CA ALA A 47 16.74 6.78 -7.71
C ALA A 47 16.93 6.61 -6.19
N GLY A 48 16.63 5.42 -5.67
CA GLY A 48 16.67 5.10 -4.24
C GLY A 48 15.57 5.80 -3.43
N GLN A 49 14.52 6.32 -4.06
CA GLN A 49 13.45 7.01 -3.37
C GLN A 49 12.73 6.06 -2.41
N SER A 50 12.85 6.30 -1.11
CA SER A 50 12.28 5.45 -0.07
C SER A 50 10.75 5.45 -0.09
N ILE A 51 10.18 4.29 0.23
CA ILE A 51 8.75 4.11 0.47
C ILE A 51 8.48 4.31 1.96
N LEU A 52 7.53 5.20 2.28
CA LEU A 52 7.05 5.42 3.64
C LEU A 52 5.75 4.64 3.83
N VAL A 53 5.83 3.55 4.59
CA VAL A 53 4.69 2.65 4.79
C VAL A 53 3.99 3.01 6.09
N TYR A 54 2.71 3.38 6.00
CA TYR A 54 1.87 3.64 7.17
C TYR A 54 0.86 2.52 7.40
N HIS A 55 0.72 2.11 8.65
CA HIS A 55 -0.29 1.16 9.10
C HIS A 55 -1.07 1.67 10.31
N ARG A 56 -2.14 0.97 10.67
CA ARG A 56 -2.95 1.30 11.85
C ARG A 56 -2.23 0.87 13.12
N VAL A 57 -2.29 1.73 14.14
CA VAL A 57 -1.72 1.45 15.48
C VAL A 57 -2.60 0.52 16.34
N PHE A 58 -3.92 0.66 16.23
CA PHE A 58 -4.88 -0.15 17.00
C PHE A 58 -5.70 -1.06 16.09
N GLY A 59 -6.25 -2.10 16.70
CA GLY A 59 -7.16 -3.06 16.08
C GLY A 59 -8.16 -2.40 15.12
N SER A 60 -8.20 -2.89 13.88
CA SER A 60 -8.98 -2.29 12.80
C SER A 60 -9.56 -3.37 11.89
N SER A 61 -10.84 -3.25 11.55
CA SER A 61 -11.49 -4.12 10.56
C SER A 61 -10.87 -3.97 9.17
N THR A 62 -10.43 -2.77 8.80
CA THR A 62 -9.67 -2.52 7.57
C THR A 62 -8.36 -3.29 7.57
N THR A 63 -7.65 -3.30 8.70
CA THR A 63 -6.41 -4.09 8.86
C THR A 63 -6.69 -5.59 8.72
N ALA A 64 -7.74 -6.09 9.36
CA ALA A 64 -8.15 -7.50 9.23
C ALA A 64 -8.46 -7.88 7.77
N GLY A 65 -9.22 -7.03 7.06
CA GLY A 65 -9.57 -7.28 5.66
C GLY A 65 -8.34 -7.30 4.74
N ILE A 66 -7.42 -6.36 4.93
CA ILE A 66 -6.22 -6.24 4.09
C ILE A 66 -5.25 -7.39 4.34
N THR A 67 -4.98 -7.72 5.60
CA THR A 67 -4.06 -8.82 5.92
C THR A 67 -4.63 -10.16 5.46
N THR A 68 -5.95 -10.37 5.56
CA THR A 68 -6.62 -11.54 4.98
C THR A 68 -6.47 -11.58 3.46
N TYR A 69 -6.66 -10.45 2.78
CA TYR A 69 -6.47 -10.35 1.34
C TYR A 69 -5.02 -10.66 0.91
N LEU A 70 -4.03 -10.08 1.59
CA LEU A 70 -2.62 -10.29 1.28
C LEU A 70 -2.23 -11.76 1.47
N ASN A 71 -2.68 -12.40 2.55
CA ASN A 71 -2.46 -13.84 2.74
C ASN A 71 -3.11 -14.69 1.64
N ALA A 72 -4.37 -14.42 1.30
CA ALA A 72 -5.07 -15.19 0.28
C ALA A 72 -4.45 -15.05 -1.11
N ALA A 73 -3.97 -13.85 -1.46
CA ALA A 73 -3.43 -13.55 -2.79
C ALA A 73 -1.92 -13.78 -2.90
N CYS A 74 -1.17 -13.71 -1.80
CA CYS A 74 0.27 -13.92 -1.80
C CYS A 74 0.78 -14.57 -0.49
N PRO A 75 0.40 -15.84 -0.22
CA PRO A 75 0.66 -16.50 1.07
C PRO A 75 2.14 -16.72 1.39
N ASN A 76 3.00 -16.74 0.37
CA ASN A 76 4.45 -16.87 0.58
C ASN A 76 5.07 -15.59 1.14
N GLU A 77 4.56 -14.43 0.73
CA GLU A 77 5.04 -13.12 1.19
C GLU A 77 4.26 -12.61 2.40
N TRP A 78 3.02 -13.08 2.60
CA TRP A 78 2.17 -12.71 3.73
C TRP A 78 1.59 -13.98 4.40
N PRO A 79 2.30 -14.61 5.34
CA PRO A 79 1.88 -15.86 5.95
C PRO A 79 0.65 -15.71 6.89
N GLU A 80 0.05 -16.84 7.25
CA GLU A 80 -1.20 -16.90 8.02
C GLU A 80 -1.08 -16.26 9.41
N ASP A 81 0.09 -16.33 10.03
CA ASP A 81 0.39 -15.71 11.32
C ASP A 81 0.48 -14.17 11.27
N GLN A 82 0.54 -13.60 10.08
CA GLN A 82 0.42 -12.15 9.84
C GLN A 82 -1.01 -11.72 9.48
N VAL A 83 -2.03 -12.55 9.73
CA VAL A 83 -3.44 -12.21 9.47
C VAL A 83 -4.14 -11.80 10.76
N GLY A 84 -4.73 -10.59 10.79
CA GLY A 84 -5.45 -10.13 11.95
C GLY A 84 -5.88 -8.67 11.91
N SER A 85 -6.70 -8.28 12.88
CA SER A 85 -7.07 -6.87 13.09
C SER A 85 -5.92 -6.06 13.72
N THR A 86 -4.96 -6.74 14.33
CA THR A 86 -3.68 -6.25 14.86
C THR A 86 -2.63 -7.27 14.45
N VAL A 87 -1.50 -6.82 13.92
CA VAL A 87 -0.39 -7.66 13.46
C VAL A 87 0.93 -6.99 13.81
N ASP A 88 2.00 -7.78 13.93
CA ASP A 88 3.35 -7.26 14.11
C ASP A 88 3.88 -6.79 12.76
N TRP A 89 3.91 -5.47 12.55
CA TRP A 89 4.42 -4.88 11.32
C TRP A 89 5.96 -4.88 11.31
N ALA A 90 6.54 -4.98 10.12
CA ALA A 90 7.98 -4.95 9.94
C ALA A 90 8.60 -3.62 10.46
N GLU A 91 9.83 -3.68 10.95
CA GLU A 91 10.53 -2.48 11.41
C GLU A 91 10.71 -1.45 10.28
N GLY A 92 10.70 -0.16 10.63
CA GLY A 92 10.84 0.92 9.65
C GLY A 92 9.54 1.28 8.91
N THR A 93 8.39 0.81 9.40
CA THR A 93 7.07 1.36 9.10
C THR A 93 6.68 2.47 10.08
N PHE A 94 5.58 3.17 9.78
CA PHE A 94 5.04 4.26 10.57
C PHE A 94 3.60 3.98 11.01
N GLU A 95 3.21 4.58 12.12
CA GLU A 95 1.89 4.40 12.72
C GLU A 95 0.95 5.56 12.39
N ALA A 96 -0.29 5.22 12.08
CA ALA A 96 -1.39 6.16 11.93
C ALA A 96 -2.58 5.78 12.81
N GLN A 97 -3.12 6.77 13.53
CA GLN A 97 -4.28 6.57 14.39
C GLN A 97 -5.60 6.86 13.64
N GLY A 98 -6.43 5.82 13.52
CA GLY A 98 -7.74 5.95 12.88
C GLY A 98 -7.68 6.28 11.40
N SER A 99 -8.83 6.54 10.79
CA SER A 99 -8.93 6.89 9.37
C SER A 99 -8.34 8.28 9.11
N GLY A 100 -8.70 9.29 9.89
CA GLY A 100 -8.20 10.67 9.71
C GLY A 100 -6.68 10.80 9.88
N GLY A 101 -6.08 10.06 10.82
CA GLY A 101 -4.62 10.02 10.96
C GLY A 101 -3.93 9.37 9.76
N MET A 102 -4.55 8.34 9.17
CA MET A 102 -4.05 7.71 7.95
C MET A 102 -4.15 8.67 6.75
N SER A 103 -5.29 9.35 6.57
CA SER A 103 -5.45 10.34 5.50
C SER A 103 -4.45 11.49 5.62
N ALA A 104 -4.23 11.98 6.85
CA ALA A 104 -3.25 13.02 7.12
C ALA A 104 -1.81 12.55 6.82
N ALA A 105 -1.45 11.31 7.16
CA ALA A 105 -0.15 10.75 6.85
C ALA A 105 0.08 10.64 5.34
N ILE A 106 -0.89 10.05 4.62
CA ILE A 106 -0.80 9.85 3.16
C ILE A 106 -0.71 11.20 2.46
N SER A 107 -1.63 12.13 2.73
CA SER A 107 -1.63 13.45 2.06
C SER A 107 -0.45 14.34 2.46
N GLY A 108 0.09 14.18 3.66
CA GLY A 108 1.09 15.08 4.23
C GLY A 108 2.53 14.81 3.79
N GLU A 109 2.83 13.59 3.34
CA GLU A 109 4.21 13.18 3.05
C GLU A 109 4.32 12.44 1.70
N GLU A 110 5.12 12.99 0.78
CA GLU A 110 5.38 12.36 -0.51
C GLU A 110 6.03 10.98 -0.32
N TYR A 111 5.78 10.10 -1.29
CA TYR A 111 6.26 8.72 -1.34
C TYR A 111 5.68 7.80 -0.25
N THR A 112 4.59 8.25 0.37
CA THR A 112 3.81 7.45 1.33
C THR A 112 2.89 6.47 0.65
N ILE A 113 2.70 5.31 1.27
CA ILE A 113 1.62 4.36 0.99
C ILE A 113 0.98 3.90 2.30
N GLY A 114 -0.34 3.75 2.27
CA GLY A 114 -1.10 3.25 3.40
C GLY A 114 -2.45 2.69 2.97
N TYR A 115 -3.31 2.46 3.94
CA TYR A 115 -4.63 1.90 3.69
C TYR A 115 -5.72 2.53 4.54
N ILE A 116 -6.83 2.82 3.88
CA ILE A 116 -8.05 3.38 4.45
C ILE A 116 -9.23 2.75 3.72
N ASP A 117 -10.41 2.75 4.36
CA ASP A 117 -11.64 2.41 3.66
C ASP A 117 -11.84 3.30 2.43
N SER A 118 -12.30 2.71 1.32
CA SER A 118 -12.36 3.36 0.01
C SER A 118 -13.16 4.66 0.04
N GLY A 119 -14.34 4.65 0.66
CA GLY A 119 -15.19 5.84 0.72
C GLY A 119 -14.51 7.02 1.39
N HIS A 120 -13.85 6.79 2.53
CA HIS A 120 -13.09 7.83 3.21
C HIS A 120 -11.90 8.33 2.39
N GLY A 121 -11.14 7.44 1.76
CA GLY A 121 -9.99 7.83 0.95
C GLY A 121 -10.38 8.70 -0.25
N HIS A 122 -11.50 8.38 -0.91
CA HIS A 122 -12.06 9.18 -2.00
C HIS A 122 -12.63 10.52 -1.52
N ASP A 123 -13.34 10.53 -0.39
CA ASP A 123 -13.85 11.78 0.21
C ASP A 123 -12.72 12.74 0.59
N ASP A 124 -11.58 12.20 1.04
CA ASP A 124 -10.37 12.95 1.37
C ASP A 124 -9.49 13.27 0.13
N GLY A 125 -9.90 12.86 -1.07
CA GLY A 125 -9.20 13.14 -2.33
C GLY A 125 -7.84 12.45 -2.47
N LEU A 126 -7.63 11.32 -1.78
CA LEU A 126 -6.39 10.57 -1.83
C LEU A 126 -6.26 9.80 -3.15
N SER A 127 -5.02 9.60 -3.61
CA SER A 127 -4.75 8.81 -4.82
C SER A 127 -4.79 7.32 -4.49
N GLU A 128 -5.75 6.59 -5.07
CA GLU A 128 -5.83 5.13 -4.94
C GLU A 128 -4.85 4.43 -5.91
N ILE A 129 -4.25 3.33 -5.47
CA ILE A 129 -3.53 2.45 -6.39
C ILE A 129 -4.51 1.74 -7.34
N SER A 130 -4.02 1.39 -8.53
CA SER A 130 -4.67 0.41 -9.39
C SER A 130 -4.20 -0.98 -8.98
N LEU A 131 -5.08 -1.79 -8.38
CA LEU A 131 -4.74 -3.12 -7.85
C LEU A 131 -5.05 -4.22 -8.88
N ALA A 132 -4.13 -5.15 -9.08
CA ALA A 132 -4.38 -6.34 -9.90
C ALA A 132 -5.42 -7.27 -9.22
N ASN A 133 -6.47 -7.63 -9.96
CA ASN A 133 -7.41 -8.68 -9.57
C ASN A 133 -6.88 -10.08 -9.97
N SER A 134 -7.65 -11.14 -9.66
CA SER A 134 -7.29 -12.53 -9.98
C SER A 134 -7.12 -12.81 -11.48
N ASP A 135 -7.71 -11.98 -12.33
CA ASP A 135 -7.62 -12.08 -13.79
C ASP A 135 -6.44 -11.27 -14.35
N GLY A 136 -5.60 -10.67 -13.49
CA GLY A 136 -4.47 -9.84 -13.87
C GLY A 136 -4.86 -8.45 -14.40
N THR A 137 -6.11 -8.05 -14.22
CA THR A 137 -6.61 -6.72 -14.62
C THR A 137 -6.42 -5.74 -13.47
N PHE A 138 -5.90 -4.55 -13.76
CA PHE A 138 -5.68 -3.49 -12.78
C PHE A 138 -6.91 -2.59 -12.67
N GLN A 139 -7.42 -2.40 -11.45
CA GLN A 139 -8.63 -1.62 -11.18
C GLN A 139 -8.49 -0.82 -9.88
N THR A 140 -9.16 0.32 -9.82
CA THR A 140 -9.44 1.07 -8.58
C THR A 140 -10.81 0.64 -8.04
N SER A 141 -11.10 0.99 -6.78
CA SER A 141 -12.42 0.73 -6.17
C SER A 141 -13.54 1.60 -6.71
#